data_AF-A0A9Q8QPH1-F1
#
_entry.id   AF-A0A9Q8QPH1-F1
#
_cell.length_a   1.000
_cell.length_b   1.000
_cell.length_c   1.000
_cell.angle_alpha   90.00
_cell.angle_beta   90.00
_cell.angle_gamma   90.00
#
_symmetry.space_group_name_H-M   'P 1'
#
loop_
_entity.id
_entity.type
_entity.pdbx_description
1 polymer ?
#
loop_
_entity_poly.entity_id
_entity_poly.type
_entity_poly.pdbx_seq_one_letter_code
_entity_poly.pdbx_strand_id
1 'polypeptide(L)'
;MVLEYLSLETGRMLSDTFDAFRGEQTRRERLLRGISRLMLSLARVPQARIRSFQFHDDGTVTLTNRPLSCSVMILENDGAPRTMVRDETYSCTDAFVSDMLTFHDHRFLSQPNAIYSENDGRGQMAVTALLRVLSHRHVRRDLRNGPFVLQLTDLHASNLLVDDEWNVTGLIDIVCTCALPLEMLEAPYWLTGCAIDDVEGDEMGRFDEVRWEFMRMFE
;
A
#
# COMPACT_ATOMS: atom_id res chain seq x y z
N MET A 1 21.95 8.06 9.56
CA MET A 1 21.07 8.11 8.39
C MET A 1 21.60 9.19 7.46
N VAL A 2 22.07 8.82 6.27
CA VAL A 2 22.41 9.79 5.22
C VAL A 2 21.16 9.93 4.37
N LEU A 3 20.61 11.14 4.29
CA LEU A 3 19.48 11.44 3.42
C LEU A 3 19.99 12.21 2.20
N GLU A 4 19.51 11.83 1.03
CA GLU A 4 19.71 12.60 -0.18
C GLU A 4 18.85 13.86 -0.12
N TYR A 5 19.44 15.01 -0.44
CA TYR A 5 18.70 16.25 -0.57
C TYR A 5 18.17 16.37 -2.00
N LEU A 6 16.85 16.31 -2.14
CA LEU A 6 16.16 16.57 -3.41
C LEU A 6 15.83 18.06 -3.48
N SER A 7 16.41 18.75 -4.46
CA SER A 7 16.22 20.19 -4.63
C SER A 7 14.82 20.52 -5.17
N LEU A 8 14.42 21.78 -5.08
CA LEU A 8 13.16 22.25 -5.69
C LEU A 8 13.13 22.07 -7.22
N GLU A 9 14.29 21.93 -7.87
CA GLU A 9 14.36 21.60 -9.31
C GLU A 9 13.89 20.16 -9.59
N THR A 10 14.01 19.26 -8.60
CA THR A 10 13.46 17.90 -8.67
C THR A 10 11.95 17.91 -8.58
N GLY A 11 11.33 18.93 -7.96
CA GLY A 11 9.88 19.03 -7.75
C GLY A 11 9.54 19.31 -6.29
N ARG A 12 8.25 19.55 -6.03
CA ARG A 12 7.71 19.73 -4.68
C ARG A 12 6.78 18.59 -4.30
N MET A 13 6.49 18.42 -3.02
CA MET A 13 5.55 17.39 -2.58
C MET A 13 4.18 17.67 -3.18
N LEU A 14 3.52 16.65 -3.73
CA LEU A 14 2.17 16.80 -4.28
C LEU A 14 1.20 17.33 -3.20
N SER A 15 1.37 16.89 -1.95
CA SER A 15 0.58 17.36 -0.79
C SER A 15 0.55 18.88 -0.64
N ASP A 16 1.61 19.59 -1.04
CA ASP A 16 1.68 21.06 -0.91
C ASP A 16 0.62 21.76 -1.77
N THR A 17 0.16 21.11 -2.83
CA THR A 17 -0.75 21.71 -3.82
C THR A 17 -1.94 20.85 -4.20
N PHE A 18 -2.07 19.68 -3.57
CA PHE A 18 -3.10 18.69 -3.88
C PHE A 18 -4.50 19.28 -3.73
N ASP A 19 -4.85 19.83 -2.56
CA ASP A 19 -6.19 20.36 -2.31
C ASP A 19 -6.54 21.57 -3.16
N ALA A 20 -5.54 22.38 -3.52
CA ALA A 20 -5.73 23.55 -4.37
C ALA A 20 -6.09 23.18 -5.81
N PHE A 21 -5.51 22.09 -6.35
CA PHE A 21 -5.59 21.78 -7.78
C PHE A 21 -6.18 20.41 -8.12
N ARG A 22 -6.62 19.58 -7.15
CA ARG A 22 -7.22 18.25 -7.41
C ARG A 22 -8.49 18.28 -8.27
N GLY A 23 -9.14 19.43 -8.38
CA GLY A 23 -10.26 19.66 -9.31
C GLY A 23 -9.84 19.96 -10.76
N GLU A 24 -8.56 20.24 -11.03
CA GLU A 24 -8.09 20.55 -12.38
C GLU A 24 -7.84 19.27 -13.19
N GLN A 25 -8.72 19.02 -14.16
CA GLN A 25 -8.70 17.81 -14.98
C GLN A 25 -7.31 17.52 -15.60
N THR A 26 -6.70 18.50 -16.26
CA THR A 26 -5.44 18.29 -16.98
C THR A 26 -4.27 17.92 -16.05
N ARG A 27 -4.21 18.51 -14.85
CA ARG A 27 -3.21 18.14 -13.84
C ARG A 27 -3.46 16.73 -13.32
N ARG A 28 -4.72 16.41 -13.00
CA ARG A 28 -5.12 15.08 -12.55
C ARG A 28 -4.71 14.01 -13.57
N GLU A 29 -4.99 14.21 -14.86
CA GLU A 29 -4.62 13.26 -15.91
C GLU A 29 -3.10 13.00 -16.00
N ARG A 30 -2.28 14.04 -15.84
CA ARG A 30 -0.81 13.90 -15.80
C ARG A 30 -0.35 13.13 -14.57
N LEU A 31 -0.93 13.43 -13.42
CA LEU A 31 -0.65 12.73 -12.16
C LEU A 31 -1.00 11.24 -12.26
N LEU A 32 -2.23 10.92 -12.70
CA LEU A 32 -2.70 9.53 -12.84
C LEU A 32 -1.77 8.74 -13.76
N ARG A 33 -1.38 9.31 -14.91
CA ARG A 33 -0.41 8.70 -15.82
C ARG A 33 0.97 8.50 -15.19
N GLY A 34 1.43 9.45 -14.38
CA GLY A 34 2.68 9.35 -13.64
C GLY A 34 2.66 8.21 -12.62
N ILE A 35 1.58 8.11 -11.84
CA ILE A 35 1.37 7.03 -10.87
C ILE A 35 1.28 5.67 -11.58
N SER A 36 0.52 5.56 -12.68
CA SER A 36 0.45 4.32 -13.47
C SER A 36 1.82 3.86 -13.94
N ARG A 37 2.62 4.77 -14.52
CA ARG A 37 3.98 4.46 -14.98
C ARG A 37 4.88 4.00 -13.82
N LEU A 38 4.77 4.64 -12.65
CA LEU A 38 5.52 4.26 -11.47
C LEU A 38 5.18 2.84 -11.03
N MET A 39 3.89 2.54 -10.88
CA MET A 39 3.40 1.21 -10.47
C MET A 39 3.81 0.13 -11.48
N LEU A 40 3.64 0.38 -12.77
CA LEU A 40 4.04 -0.55 -13.84
C LEU A 40 5.57 -0.73 -13.92
N SER A 41 6.34 0.31 -13.64
CA SER A 41 7.80 0.22 -13.57
C SER A 41 8.26 -0.68 -12.44
N LEU A 42 7.66 -0.56 -11.25
CA LEU A 42 7.94 -1.44 -10.11
C LEU A 42 7.48 -2.88 -10.36
N ALA A 43 6.33 -3.04 -11.02
CA ALA A 43 5.77 -4.35 -11.33
C ALA A 43 6.50 -5.09 -12.47
N ARG A 44 7.37 -4.41 -13.22
CA ARG A 44 8.08 -4.97 -14.38
C ARG A 44 9.01 -6.14 -14.04
N VAL A 45 9.50 -6.21 -12.80
CA VAL A 45 10.43 -7.27 -12.37
C VAL A 45 9.73 -8.20 -11.37
N PRO A 46 9.26 -9.37 -11.83
CA PRO A 46 8.64 -10.36 -10.96
C PRO A 46 9.61 -10.83 -9.87
N GLN A 47 9.06 -11.03 -8.68
CA GLN A 47 9.75 -11.53 -7.52
C GLN A 47 9.34 -12.99 -7.28
N ALA A 48 10.30 -13.79 -6.82
CA ALA A 48 10.07 -15.22 -6.56
C ALA A 48 9.23 -15.47 -5.30
N ARG A 49 9.18 -14.50 -4.37
CA ARG A 49 8.52 -14.62 -3.07
C ARG A 49 7.88 -13.30 -2.67
N ILE A 50 6.92 -13.36 -1.76
CA ILE A 50 6.35 -12.24 -1.01
C ILE A 50 7.32 -11.92 0.14
N ARG A 51 7.82 -10.68 0.18
CA ARG A 51 8.93 -10.23 1.05
C ARG A 51 9.13 -8.72 0.94
N SER A 52 9.91 -8.13 1.84
CA SER A 52 10.28 -6.70 1.80
C SER A 52 11.78 -6.48 1.78
N PHE A 53 12.21 -5.23 1.57
CA PHE A 53 13.60 -4.86 1.64
C PHE A 53 14.14 -4.96 3.07
N GLN A 54 15.39 -5.37 3.17
CA GLN A 54 16.19 -5.41 4.38
C GLN A 54 17.39 -4.50 4.17
N PHE A 55 17.57 -3.54 5.06
CA PHE A 55 18.74 -2.69 5.14
C PHE A 55 19.70 -3.29 6.17
N HIS A 56 20.96 -3.46 5.79
CA HIS A 56 22.00 -4.00 6.64
C HIS A 56 22.98 -2.91 7.09
N ASP A 57 23.65 -3.16 8.21
CA ASP A 57 24.60 -2.21 8.81
C ASP A 57 25.85 -2.00 7.92
N ASP A 58 26.13 -2.91 6.99
CA ASP A 58 27.19 -2.81 6.00
C ASP A 58 26.81 -1.95 4.77
N GLY A 59 25.61 -1.36 4.78
CA GLY A 59 25.09 -0.52 3.71
C GLY A 59 24.49 -1.30 2.54
N THR A 60 24.43 -2.62 2.60
CA THR A 60 23.76 -3.43 1.57
C THR A 60 22.25 -3.44 1.76
N VAL A 61 21.52 -3.60 0.65
CA VAL A 61 20.07 -3.74 0.62
C VAL A 61 19.72 -5.06 -0.04
N THR A 62 18.95 -5.91 0.65
CA THR A 62 18.52 -7.20 0.13
C THR A 62 17.01 -7.34 0.22
N LEU A 63 16.41 -8.04 -0.73
CA LEU A 63 15.00 -8.40 -0.66
C LEU A 63 14.86 -9.74 0.07
N THR A 64 15.00 -9.73 1.40
CA THR A 64 15.04 -10.95 2.24
C THR A 64 14.22 -10.86 3.52
N ASN A 65 13.71 -9.67 3.86
CA ASN A 65 12.89 -9.50 5.05
C ASN A 65 11.47 -10.05 4.79
N ARG A 66 10.76 -10.42 5.85
CA ARG A 66 9.33 -10.74 5.79
C ARG A 66 8.52 -9.62 5.15
N PRO A 67 7.29 -9.88 4.65
CA PRO A 67 6.43 -8.82 4.16
C PRO A 67 6.18 -7.80 5.28
N LEU A 68 6.72 -6.59 5.12
CA LEU A 68 6.66 -5.52 6.10
C LEU A 68 6.03 -4.30 5.43
N SER A 69 4.71 -4.34 5.29
CA SER A 69 3.96 -3.18 4.80
C SER A 69 3.98 -2.05 5.82
N CYS A 70 3.69 -0.83 5.39
CA CYS A 70 3.61 0.33 6.27
C CYS A 70 2.62 0.10 7.41
N SER A 71 1.44 -0.46 7.11
CA SER A 71 0.44 -0.80 8.12
C SER A 71 0.94 -1.81 9.15
N VAL A 72 1.68 -2.85 8.73
CA VAL A 72 2.27 -3.82 9.68
C VAL A 72 3.32 -3.13 10.56
N MET A 73 4.17 -2.29 9.97
CA MET A 73 5.19 -1.55 10.70
C MET A 73 4.59 -0.60 11.75
N ILE A 74 3.56 0.17 11.38
CA ILE A 74 2.84 1.07 12.29
C ILE A 74 2.23 0.26 13.44
N LEU A 75 1.51 -0.81 13.13
CA LEU A 75 0.83 -1.62 14.15
C LEU A 75 1.80 -2.29 15.12
N GLU A 76 2.95 -2.77 14.65
CA GLU A 76 3.99 -3.31 15.53
C GLU A 76 4.62 -2.22 16.42
N ASN A 77 4.85 -1.02 15.87
CA ASN A 77 5.34 0.12 16.65
C ASN A 77 4.32 0.54 17.72
N ASP A 78 3.03 0.36 17.45
CA ASP A 78 1.91 0.59 18.39
C ASP A 78 1.70 -0.58 19.37
N GLY A 79 2.63 -1.54 19.41
CA GLY A 79 2.64 -2.63 20.39
C GLY A 79 1.92 -3.90 19.96
N ALA A 80 1.52 -4.04 18.68
CA ALA A 80 1.09 -5.34 18.17
C ALA A 80 2.26 -6.34 18.24
N PRO A 81 2.06 -7.55 18.76
CA PRO A 81 3.12 -8.53 18.83
C PRO A 81 3.47 -8.99 17.41
N ARG A 82 4.77 -9.10 17.16
CA ARG A 82 5.28 -9.65 15.91
C ARG A 82 4.93 -11.13 15.83
N THR A 83 4.12 -11.52 14.85
CA THR A 83 3.71 -12.92 14.61
C THR A 83 4.57 -13.62 13.56
N MET A 84 5.20 -12.86 12.65
CA MET A 84 6.06 -13.37 11.59
C MET A 84 7.53 -13.07 11.91
N VAL A 85 8.42 -14.06 11.81
CA VAL A 85 9.85 -13.83 12.06
C VAL A 85 10.51 -13.09 10.89
N ARG A 86 11.67 -12.46 11.13
CA ARG A 86 12.27 -11.49 10.19
C ARG A 86 12.57 -12.09 8.81
N ASP A 87 12.95 -13.35 8.74
CA ASP A 87 13.32 -14.08 7.53
C ASP A 87 12.17 -14.90 6.92
N GLU A 88 10.96 -14.79 7.50
CA GLU A 88 9.77 -15.50 7.04
C GLU A 88 9.20 -14.86 5.78
N THR A 89 9.33 -15.56 4.65
CA THR A 89 8.87 -15.10 3.34
C THR A 89 7.97 -16.14 2.71
N TYR A 90 7.11 -15.75 1.76
CA TYR A 90 6.08 -16.65 1.24
C TYR A 90 6.23 -16.90 -0.26
N SER A 91 6.05 -18.15 -0.68
CA SER A 91 5.90 -18.51 -2.09
C SER A 91 4.44 -18.73 -2.50
N CYS A 92 3.50 -18.53 -1.57
CA CYS A 92 2.08 -18.79 -1.76
C CYS A 92 1.27 -17.67 -1.09
N THR A 93 0.35 -17.06 -1.84
CA THR A 93 -0.56 -16.01 -1.37
C THR A 93 -1.46 -16.52 -0.25
N ASP A 94 -1.95 -17.77 -0.30
CA ASP A 94 -2.80 -18.33 0.74
C ASP A 94 -2.09 -18.36 2.12
N ALA A 95 -0.80 -18.73 2.14
CA ALA A 95 -0.02 -18.75 3.37
C ALA A 95 0.21 -17.32 3.91
N PHE A 96 0.59 -16.39 3.04
CA PHE A 96 0.75 -14.98 3.40
C PHE A 96 -0.54 -14.38 3.99
N VAL A 97 -1.68 -14.61 3.34
CA VAL A 97 -2.99 -14.12 3.83
C VAL A 97 -3.34 -14.75 5.17
N SER A 98 -3.11 -16.06 5.34
CA SER A 98 -3.34 -16.75 6.62
C SER A 98 -2.55 -16.11 7.76
N ASP A 99 -1.27 -15.80 7.55
CA ASP A 99 -0.42 -15.25 8.61
C ASP A 99 -0.67 -13.76 8.86
N MET A 100 -1.13 -13.02 7.84
CA MET A 100 -1.67 -11.66 8.04
C MET A 100 -2.95 -11.68 8.89
N LEU A 101 -3.85 -12.64 8.71
CA LEU A 101 -5.03 -12.78 9.57
C LEU A 101 -4.63 -13.11 11.01
N THR A 102 -3.65 -14.00 11.19
CA THR A 102 -3.07 -14.28 12.52
C THR A 102 -2.46 -13.02 13.14
N PHE A 103 -1.73 -12.22 12.38
CA PHE A 103 -1.21 -10.93 12.84
C PHE A 103 -2.32 -10.00 13.34
N HIS A 104 -3.41 -9.86 12.58
CA HIS A 104 -4.53 -9.01 12.97
C HIS A 104 -5.30 -9.52 14.20
N ASP A 105 -5.45 -10.84 14.38
CA ASP A 105 -6.01 -11.43 15.60
C ASP A 105 -5.15 -11.06 16.81
N HIS A 106 -3.84 -11.25 16.70
CA HIS A 106 -2.91 -10.95 17.78
C HIS A 106 -2.87 -9.47 18.14
N ARG A 107 -2.89 -8.57 17.15
CA ARG A 107 -3.05 -7.13 17.35
C ARG A 107 -4.33 -6.80 18.11
N PHE A 108 -5.46 -7.37 17.68
CA PHE A 108 -6.77 -7.12 18.29
C PHE A 108 -6.80 -7.56 19.76
N LEU A 109 -6.18 -8.69 20.08
CA LEU A 109 -6.13 -9.22 21.45
C LEU A 109 -5.12 -8.49 22.36
N SER A 110 -4.05 -7.94 21.80
CA SER A 110 -2.97 -7.31 22.58
C SER A 110 -3.19 -5.82 22.84
N GLN A 111 -3.95 -5.12 21.98
CA GLN A 111 -4.15 -3.67 22.08
C GLN A 111 -5.28 -3.33 23.07
N PRO A 112 -4.99 -2.63 24.19
CA PRO A 112 -6.02 -2.31 25.20
C PRO A 112 -7.17 -1.44 24.67
N ASN A 113 -6.91 -0.64 23.63
CA ASN A 113 -7.88 0.25 22.99
C ASN A 113 -8.24 -0.22 21.57
N ALA A 114 -8.29 -1.53 21.34
CA ALA A 114 -8.55 -2.11 20.01
C ALA A 114 -9.96 -1.82 19.46
N ILE A 115 -10.91 -1.44 20.34
CA ILE A 115 -12.31 -1.21 19.97
C ILE A 115 -12.81 0.14 20.50
N TYR A 116 -13.63 0.82 19.70
CA TYR A 116 -14.31 2.06 20.08
C TYR A 116 -15.68 1.83 20.73
N SER A 117 -16.30 0.69 20.43
CA SER A 117 -17.60 0.28 20.98
C SER A 117 -17.78 -1.23 20.88
N GLU A 118 -18.82 -1.77 21.52
CA GLU A 118 -19.18 -3.18 21.37
C GLU A 118 -19.52 -3.54 19.91
N ASN A 119 -20.20 -2.64 19.19
CA ASN A 119 -20.56 -2.88 17.79
C ASN A 119 -19.33 -2.91 16.88
N ASP A 120 -18.38 -1.99 17.11
CA ASP A 120 -17.09 -1.99 16.41
C ASP A 120 -16.30 -3.28 16.69
N GLY A 121 -16.20 -3.69 17.95
CA GLY A 121 -15.54 -4.95 18.31
C GLY A 121 -16.16 -6.17 17.65
N ARG A 122 -17.50 -6.27 17.64
CA ARG A 122 -18.22 -7.33 16.91
C ARG A 122 -17.98 -7.25 15.41
N GLY A 123 -17.93 -6.04 14.84
CA GLY A 123 -17.63 -5.80 13.44
C GLY A 123 -16.25 -6.30 13.04
N GLN A 124 -15.21 -5.92 13.78
CA GLN A 124 -13.83 -6.36 13.54
C GLN A 124 -13.69 -7.90 13.63
N MET A 125 -14.31 -8.53 14.64
CA MET A 125 -14.31 -9.99 14.77
C MET A 125 -15.06 -10.66 13.61
N ALA A 126 -16.20 -10.12 13.20
CA ALA A 126 -16.98 -10.64 12.08
C ALA A 126 -16.21 -10.54 10.77
N VAL A 127 -15.58 -9.39 10.48
CA VAL A 127 -14.73 -9.19 9.30
C VAL A 127 -13.59 -10.21 9.29
N THR A 128 -12.89 -10.38 10.41
CA THR A 128 -11.76 -11.32 10.49
C THR A 128 -12.20 -12.77 10.29
N ALA A 129 -13.34 -13.17 10.88
CA ALA A 129 -13.93 -14.49 10.66
C ALA A 129 -14.33 -14.71 9.19
N LEU A 130 -14.97 -13.71 8.57
CA LEU A 130 -15.37 -13.76 7.16
C LEU A 130 -14.16 -13.85 6.23
N LEU A 131 -13.11 -13.05 6.45
CA LEU A 131 -11.88 -13.11 5.67
C LEU A 131 -11.22 -14.50 5.78
N ARG A 132 -11.21 -15.11 6.97
CA ARG A 132 -10.68 -16.46 7.16
C ARG A 132 -11.49 -17.52 6.39
N VAL A 133 -12.81 -17.36 6.28
CA VAL A 133 -13.67 -18.27 5.51
C VAL A 133 -13.61 -18.01 4.00
N LEU A 134 -13.48 -16.75 3.57
CA LEU A 134 -13.69 -16.34 2.18
C LEU A 134 -12.39 -16.04 1.42
N SER A 135 -11.25 -15.85 2.08
CA SER A 135 -9.96 -15.49 1.47
C SER A 135 -9.60 -16.34 0.25
N HIS A 136 -9.74 -17.66 0.35
CA HIS A 136 -9.45 -18.60 -0.74
C HIS A 136 -10.28 -18.38 -2.02
N ARG A 137 -11.40 -17.65 -1.95
CA ARG A 137 -12.21 -17.26 -3.13
C ARG A 137 -11.70 -16.01 -3.81
N HIS A 138 -10.97 -15.17 -3.08
CA HIS A 138 -10.39 -13.92 -3.57
C HIS A 138 -8.94 -14.09 -4.05
N VAL A 139 -8.31 -15.23 -3.79
CA VAL A 139 -7.03 -15.61 -4.37
C VAL A 139 -7.27 -16.40 -5.66
N ARG A 140 -6.80 -15.86 -6.79
CA ARG A 140 -6.84 -16.56 -8.07
C ARG A 140 -5.87 -17.73 -8.04
N ARG A 141 -6.40 -18.92 -8.29
CA ARG A 141 -5.62 -20.18 -8.23
C ARG A 141 -4.42 -20.20 -9.18
N ASP A 142 -4.50 -19.52 -10.31
CA ASP A 142 -3.42 -19.39 -11.30
C ASP A 142 -2.34 -18.40 -10.87
N LEU A 143 -2.63 -17.47 -9.96
CA LEU A 143 -1.70 -16.45 -9.46
C LEU A 143 -1.21 -16.70 -8.03
N ARG A 144 -1.77 -17.69 -7.32
CA ARG A 144 -1.48 -17.94 -5.90
C ARG A 144 0.00 -18.16 -5.58
N ASN A 145 0.81 -18.63 -6.54
CA ASN A 145 2.24 -18.87 -6.36
C ASN A 145 3.09 -17.81 -7.10
N GLY A 146 2.49 -16.67 -7.43
CA GLY A 146 3.09 -15.59 -8.20
C GLY A 146 2.49 -15.43 -9.61
N PRO A 147 2.94 -14.42 -10.37
CA PRO A 147 4.06 -13.54 -10.03
C PRO A 147 3.77 -12.63 -8.84
N PHE A 148 4.80 -12.38 -8.03
CA PHE A 148 4.80 -11.32 -7.04
C PHE A 148 5.49 -10.09 -7.62
N VAL A 149 5.05 -8.90 -7.26
CA VAL A 149 5.54 -7.63 -7.84
C VAL A 149 5.85 -6.64 -6.74
N LEU A 150 6.81 -5.74 -6.97
CA LEU A 150 7.10 -4.67 -6.01
C LEU A 150 5.93 -3.67 -6.00
N GLN A 151 5.44 -3.38 -4.81
CA GLN A 151 4.33 -2.47 -4.54
C GLN A 151 4.70 -1.52 -3.41
N LEU A 152 4.28 -0.28 -3.53
CA LEU A 152 4.44 0.76 -2.51
C LEU A 152 3.26 0.63 -1.54
N THR A 153 3.52 0.22 -0.31
CA THR A 153 2.46 0.03 0.70
C THR A 153 2.13 1.31 1.47
N ASP A 154 2.76 2.43 1.08
CA ASP A 154 2.56 3.77 1.64
C ASP A 154 2.57 4.85 0.55
N LEU A 155 1.96 4.57 -0.59
CA LEU A 155 1.88 5.56 -1.66
C LEU A 155 0.81 6.60 -1.30
N HIS A 156 1.21 7.83 -1.00
CA HIS A 156 0.33 8.99 -0.82
C HIS A 156 0.93 10.29 -1.36
N ALA A 157 0.13 11.37 -1.36
CA ALA A 157 0.51 12.65 -1.97
C ALA A 157 1.82 13.23 -1.42
N SER A 158 2.13 13.05 -0.13
CA SER A 158 3.38 13.56 0.46
C SER A 158 4.62 12.76 0.07
N ASN A 159 4.45 11.53 -0.44
CA ASN A 159 5.58 10.70 -0.91
C ASN A 159 5.90 10.94 -2.39
N LEU A 160 5.06 11.67 -3.12
CA LEU A 160 5.25 12.01 -4.53
C LEU A 160 5.79 13.42 -4.70
N LEU A 161 6.87 13.54 -5.48
CA LEU A 161 7.34 14.83 -5.98
C LEU A 161 6.77 15.09 -7.36
N VAL A 162 6.31 16.32 -7.59
CA VAL A 162 5.74 16.77 -8.85
C VAL A 162 6.27 18.13 -9.30
N ASP A 163 6.24 18.37 -10.61
CA ASP A 163 6.41 19.70 -11.18
C ASP A 163 5.13 20.55 -11.09
N ASP A 164 5.20 21.77 -11.64
CA ASP A 164 4.08 22.71 -11.66
C ASP A 164 2.90 22.24 -12.51
N GLU A 165 3.02 21.15 -13.28
CA GLU A 165 1.97 20.58 -14.11
C GLU A 165 1.44 19.24 -13.57
N TRP A 166 1.90 18.81 -12.40
CA TRP A 166 1.63 17.50 -11.79
C TRP A 166 2.20 16.30 -12.55
N ASN A 167 3.29 16.48 -13.30
CA ASN A 167 4.08 15.32 -13.73
C ASN A 167 4.87 14.81 -12.53
N VAL A 168 4.85 13.49 -12.31
CA VAL A 168 5.64 12.84 -11.26
C VAL A 168 7.12 12.91 -11.63
N THR A 169 7.91 13.52 -10.78
CA THR A 169 9.35 13.76 -10.98
C THR A 169 10.22 12.99 -9.98
N GLY A 170 9.63 12.57 -8.86
CA GLY A 170 10.34 11.82 -7.84
C GLY A 170 9.42 11.08 -6.88
N LEU A 171 10.01 10.16 -6.13
CA LEU A 171 9.35 9.38 -5.09
C LEU A 171 10.29 9.36 -3.88
N ILE A 172 9.73 9.61 -2.70
CA ILE A 172 10.44 9.51 -1.42
C ILE A 172 9.75 8.47 -0.53
N ASP A 173 10.38 8.19 0.61
CA ASP A 173 9.86 7.28 1.64
C ASP A 173 9.48 5.87 1.14
N ILE A 174 10.38 5.26 0.37
CA ILE A 174 10.17 3.93 -0.24
C ILE A 174 10.48 2.75 0.69
N VAL A 175 10.69 3.01 1.98
CA VAL A 175 11.18 2.00 2.94
C VAL A 175 10.17 0.87 3.17
N CYS A 176 8.88 1.14 2.97
CA CYS A 176 7.77 0.20 3.08
C CYS A 176 7.43 -0.51 1.75
N THR A 177 8.39 -0.62 0.82
CA THR A 177 8.17 -1.34 -0.45
C THR A 177 8.19 -2.86 -0.21
N CYS A 178 7.17 -3.56 -0.70
CA CYS A 178 7.04 -5.00 -0.58
C CYS A 178 6.83 -5.68 -1.94
N ALA A 179 7.44 -6.85 -2.12
CA ALA A 179 7.00 -7.80 -3.13
C ALA A 179 5.69 -8.45 -2.64
N LEU A 180 4.59 -8.23 -3.34
CA LEU A 180 3.24 -8.67 -2.96
C LEU A 180 2.53 -9.39 -4.14
N PRO A 181 1.48 -10.19 -3.88
CA PRO A 181 0.61 -10.75 -4.91
C PRO A 181 0.16 -9.71 -5.93
N LEU A 182 0.18 -10.06 -7.22
CA LEU A 182 -0.23 -9.17 -8.30
C LEU A 182 -1.64 -8.60 -8.08
N GLU A 183 -2.53 -9.41 -7.49
CA GLU A 183 -3.93 -9.04 -7.22
C GLU A 183 -4.09 -7.94 -6.15
N MET A 184 -3.03 -7.59 -5.43
CA MET A 184 -3.03 -6.49 -4.45
C MET A 184 -2.73 -5.13 -5.06
N LEU A 185 -2.40 -5.05 -6.36
CA LEU A 185 -2.30 -3.75 -7.03
C LEU A 185 -3.67 -3.08 -7.09
N GLU A 186 -3.75 -1.88 -6.54
CA GLU A 186 -4.98 -1.11 -6.48
C GLU A 186 -4.76 0.37 -6.84
N ALA A 187 -5.82 1.03 -7.27
CA ALA A 187 -5.80 2.47 -7.45
C ALA A 187 -5.70 3.15 -6.07
N PRO A 188 -4.86 4.18 -5.90
CA PRO A 188 -4.73 4.83 -4.59
C PRO A 188 -6.06 5.47 -4.15
N TYR A 189 -6.56 5.11 -2.97
CA TYR A 189 -7.85 5.59 -2.47
C TYR A 189 -7.90 7.11 -2.26
N TRP A 190 -6.75 7.72 -1.94
CA TRP A 190 -6.62 9.15 -1.67
C TRP A 190 -6.69 10.03 -2.92
N LEU A 191 -6.88 9.47 -4.13
CA LEU A 191 -6.96 10.25 -5.37
C LEU A 191 -8.08 11.31 -5.36
N THR A 192 -9.12 11.14 -4.54
CA THR A 192 -10.18 12.13 -4.30
C THR A 192 -9.92 13.04 -3.10
N GLY A 193 -8.88 12.75 -2.32
CA GLY A 193 -8.52 13.43 -1.07
C GLY A 193 -9.36 13.02 0.14
N CYS A 194 -10.08 11.90 0.04
CA CYS A 194 -10.78 11.29 1.16
C CYS A 194 -9.83 10.38 1.96
N ALA A 195 -10.01 10.33 3.28
CA ALA A 195 -9.48 9.23 4.07
C ALA A 195 -10.22 7.94 3.70
N ILE A 196 -9.61 6.77 3.95
CA ILE A 196 -10.18 5.49 3.52
C ILE A 196 -11.55 5.20 4.17
N ASP A 197 -11.75 5.67 5.40
CA ASP A 197 -12.99 5.60 6.17
C ASP A 197 -14.05 6.62 5.74
N ASP A 198 -13.67 7.62 4.94
CA ASP A 198 -14.58 8.62 4.36
C ASP A 198 -15.04 8.25 2.93
N VAL A 199 -14.55 7.16 2.34
CA VAL A 199 -14.93 6.72 0.98
C VAL A 199 -16.28 5.96 1.01
N GLU A 200 -17.34 6.67 1.37
CA GLU A 200 -18.70 6.13 1.48
C GLU A 200 -19.71 7.02 0.75
N GLY A 201 -20.90 6.50 0.47
CA GLY A 201 -22.01 7.27 -0.13
C GLY A 201 -21.61 7.98 -1.43
N ASP A 202 -21.80 9.30 -1.47
CA ASP A 202 -21.50 10.14 -2.64
C ASP A 202 -19.98 10.18 -2.94
N GLU A 203 -19.12 10.14 -1.92
CA GLU A 203 -17.66 10.13 -2.10
C GLU A 203 -17.17 8.81 -2.70
N MET A 204 -17.85 7.70 -2.43
CA MET A 204 -17.58 6.43 -3.11
C MET A 204 -17.90 6.52 -4.61
N GLY A 205 -18.98 7.20 -4.99
CA GLY A 205 -19.31 7.46 -6.40
C GLY A 205 -18.23 8.28 -7.09
N ARG A 206 -17.77 9.36 -6.43
CA ARG A 206 -16.67 10.20 -6.92
C ARG A 206 -15.36 9.43 -7.03
N PHE A 207 -15.06 8.58 -6.05
CA PHE A 207 -13.89 7.72 -6.10
C PHE A 207 -13.97 6.72 -7.25
N ASP A 208 -15.13 6.11 -7.50
CA ASP A 208 -15.34 5.18 -8.62
C ASP A 208 -15.05 5.83 -9.98
N GLU A 209 -15.50 7.07 -10.18
CA GLU A 209 -15.22 7.86 -11.39
C GLU A 209 -13.72 8.08 -11.60
N VAL A 210 -13.01 8.56 -10.56
CA VAL A 210 -11.57 8.80 -10.63
C VAL A 210 -10.78 7.48 -10.75
N ARG A 211 -11.24 6.41 -10.10
CA ARG A 211 -10.68 5.06 -10.24
C ARG A 211 -10.79 4.59 -11.69
N TRP A 212 -11.92 4.79 -12.35
CA TRP A 212 -12.08 4.44 -13.77
C TRP A 212 -11.24 5.31 -14.71
N GLU A 213 -11.04 6.58 -14.40
CA GLU A 213 -10.05 7.41 -15.09
C GLU A 213 -8.64 6.82 -14.95
N PHE A 214 -8.24 6.46 -13.74
CA PHE A 214 -6.94 5.84 -13.47
C PHE A 214 -6.77 4.54 -14.23
N MET A 215 -7.76 3.64 -14.18
CA MET A 215 -7.72 2.34 -14.88
C MET A 215 -7.58 2.50 -16.39
N ARG A 216 -8.18 3.54 -17.00
CA ARG A 216 -8.01 3.84 -18.43
C ARG A 216 -6.60 4.33 -18.79
N MET A 217 -5.83 4.78 -17.81
CA MET A 217 -4.45 5.23 -17.99
C MET A 217 -3.43 4.19 -17.50
N PHE A 218 -3.89 3.07 -16.96
CA PHE A 218 -3.05 2.02 -16.39
C PHE A 218 -2.59 1.04 -17.48
N GLU A 219 -1.70 1.52 -18.34
CA GLU A 219 -1.07 0.81 -19.47
C GLU A 219 0.43 1.14 -19.57
#